data_AF-A0A958HMA4-F1
#
_entry.id   AF-A0A958HMA4-F1
#
_cell.length_a   1.000
_cell.length_b   1.000
_cell.length_c   1.000
_cell.angle_alpha   90.00
_cell.angle_beta   90.00
_cell.angle_gamma   90.00
#
_symmetry.space_group_name_H-M   'P 1'
#
loop_
_entity.id
_entity.type
_entity.pdbx_description
1 polymer ?
#
loop_
_entity_poly.entity_id
_entity_poly.type
_entity_poly.pdbx_seq_one_letter_code
_entity_poly.pdbx_strand_id
1 'polypeptide(L)'
;MIKRLIVPLTLVILLLSGCIPTAQDSPQTFPPDVVAEVQATLDDLTAGELPPGMVVWIDAPKYRFEGASGLANLADNTPMPPEGAFRIGSITKMFTAAVI
;
A
#
# COMPACT_ATOMS: atom_id res chain seq x y z
N MET A 1 44.40 14.88 -39.26
CA MET A 1 44.54 14.42 -37.85
C MET A 1 43.30 14.63 -36.98
N ILE A 2 42.30 15.44 -37.41
CA ILE A 2 41.06 15.71 -36.65
C ILE A 2 40.07 14.51 -36.56
N LYS A 3 40.06 13.59 -37.52
CA LYS A 3 39.12 12.45 -37.52
C LYS A 3 39.43 11.36 -36.49
N ARG A 4 40.67 11.27 -35.99
CA ARG A 4 41.09 10.24 -35.02
C ARG A 4 40.70 10.56 -33.57
N LEU A 5 40.29 11.81 -33.29
CA LEU A 5 39.89 12.27 -31.96
C LEU A 5 38.37 12.28 -31.77
N ILE A 6 37.59 12.18 -32.85
CA ILE A 6 36.12 12.25 -32.81
C ILE A 6 35.52 10.92 -32.34
N VAL A 7 36.12 9.78 -32.73
CA VAL A 7 35.63 8.42 -32.42
C VAL A 7 35.65 8.07 -30.92
N PRO A 8 36.69 8.36 -30.12
CA PRO A 8 36.62 8.08 -28.69
C PRO A 8 35.64 9.03 -27.97
N LEU A 9 35.42 10.24 -28.49
CA LEU A 9 34.54 11.23 -27.89
C LEU A 9 33.06 10.88 -28.08
N THR A 10 32.67 10.34 -29.24
CA THR A 10 31.30 9.85 -29.46
C THR A 10 30.99 8.56 -28.70
N LEU A 11 31.98 7.70 -28.43
CA LEU A 11 31.78 6.47 -27.65
C LEU A 11 31.54 6.76 -26.17
N VAL A 12 32.22 7.76 -25.60
CA VAL A 12 32.05 8.18 -24.19
C VAL A 12 30.68 8.82 -23.96
N ILE A 13 30.16 9.58 -24.92
CA ILE A 13 28.84 10.23 -24.82
C ILE A 13 27.70 9.20 -24.87
N LEU A 14 27.85 8.10 -25.63
CA LEU A 14 26.85 7.01 -25.64
C LEU A 14 26.80 6.22 -24.32
N LEU A 15 27.92 6.09 -23.61
CA LEU A 15 28.00 5.35 -22.33
C LEU A 15 27.38 6.10 -21.15
N LEU A 16 27.20 7.42 -21.25
CA LEU A 16 26.60 8.26 -20.19
C LEU A 16 25.07 8.36 -20.28
N SER A 17 24.45 7.89 -21.37
CA SER A 17 23.01 8.06 -21.62
C SER A 17 22.14 6.91 -21.07
N GLY A 18 22.71 5.99 -20.28
CA GLY A 18 22.04 4.78 -19.77
C GLY A 18 21.28 4.93 -18.45
N CYS A 19 21.34 6.08 -17.77
CA CYS A 19 20.55 6.33 -16.57
C CYS A 19 19.24 7.03 -16.93
N ILE A 20 18.31 6.31 -17.54
CA ILE A 20 16.90 6.68 -17.42
C ILE A 20 16.50 6.20 -16.02
N PRO A 21 16.26 7.07 -15.04
CA PRO A 21 15.53 6.65 -13.87
C PRO A 21 14.17 6.20 -14.41
N THR A 22 13.94 4.88 -14.45
CA THR A 22 12.58 4.39 -14.49
C THR A 22 11.89 5.08 -13.34
N ALA A 23 10.96 5.99 -13.61
CA ALA A 23 10.10 6.54 -12.59
C ALA A 23 9.44 5.33 -11.93
N GLN A 24 10.01 4.88 -10.82
CA GLN A 24 9.40 3.87 -9.99
C GLN A 24 8.10 4.53 -9.57
N ASP A 25 6.97 4.03 -10.09
CA ASP A 25 5.63 4.31 -9.57
C ASP A 25 5.64 3.84 -8.11
N SER A 26 6.21 4.67 -7.25
CA SER A 26 6.13 4.52 -5.81
C SER A 26 4.67 4.81 -5.51
N PRO A 27 3.93 3.87 -4.90
CA PRO A 27 2.53 4.08 -4.60
C PRO A 27 2.40 5.40 -3.85
N GLN A 28 1.60 6.30 -4.40
CA GLN A 28 1.37 7.59 -3.78
C GLN A 28 0.50 7.37 -2.54
N THR A 29 0.77 8.11 -1.48
CA THR A 29 -0.19 8.22 -0.38
C THR A 29 -1.45 8.88 -0.92
N PHE A 30 -2.64 8.46 -0.46
CA PHE A 30 -3.87 9.18 -0.78
C PHE A 30 -3.77 10.66 -0.37
N PRO A 31 -4.51 11.56 -1.03
CA PRO A 31 -4.68 12.93 -0.55
C PRO A 31 -5.08 12.94 0.94
N PRO A 32 -4.54 13.84 1.78
CA PRO A 32 -4.78 13.81 3.23
C PRO A 32 -6.25 13.90 3.62
N ASP A 33 -7.06 14.62 2.85
CA ASP A 33 -8.50 14.74 3.00
C ASP A 33 -9.21 13.40 2.77
N VAL A 34 -8.80 12.63 1.76
CA VAL A 34 -9.33 11.30 1.48
C VAL A 34 -8.96 10.32 2.59
N VAL A 35 -7.72 10.37 3.10
CA VAL A 35 -7.30 9.55 4.24
C VAL A 35 -8.18 9.84 5.47
N ALA A 36 -8.42 11.11 5.75
CA ALA A 36 -9.26 11.53 6.88
C ALA A 36 -10.73 11.09 6.69
N GLU A 37 -11.28 11.20 5.49
CA GLU A 37 -12.64 10.75 5.17
C GLU A 37 -12.81 9.23 5.33
N VAL A 38 -11.86 8.45 4.83
CA VAL A 38 -11.88 6.99 4.99
C VAL A 38 -11.79 6.62 6.46
N GLN A 39 -10.86 7.20 7.23
CA GLN A 39 -10.74 6.92 8.67
C GLN A 39 -12.00 7.32 9.44
N ALA A 40 -12.58 8.50 9.17
CA ALA A 40 -13.83 8.93 9.81
C ALA A 40 -14.98 7.95 9.52
N THR A 41 -15.02 7.39 8.31
CA THR A 41 -16.01 6.35 7.96
C THR A 41 -15.79 5.08 8.78
N LEU A 42 -14.54 4.65 9.00
CA LEU A 42 -14.25 3.51 9.87
C LEU A 42 -14.70 3.79 11.31
N ASP A 43 -14.40 4.98 11.82
CA ASP A 43 -14.76 5.42 13.17
C ASP A 43 -16.28 5.40 13.37
N ASP A 44 -17.03 6.02 12.45
CA ASP A 44 -18.50 6.06 12.46
C ASP A 44 -19.13 4.66 12.44
N LEU A 45 -18.60 3.75 11.62
CA LEU A 45 -19.11 2.37 11.51
C LEU A 45 -18.90 1.56 12.79
N THR A 46 -17.80 1.81 13.50
CA THR A 46 -17.47 1.12 14.76
C THR A 46 -18.06 1.80 16.00
N ALA A 47 -18.64 2.99 15.86
CA ALA A 47 -19.34 3.68 16.93
C ALA A 47 -20.72 3.05 17.24
N GLY A 48 -21.27 2.26 16.32
CA GLY A 48 -22.51 1.50 16.48
C GLY A 48 -22.33 0.18 17.24
N GLU A 49 -23.37 -0.68 17.24
CA GLU A 49 -23.30 -1.98 17.93
C GLU A 49 -22.39 -3.00 17.22
N LEU A 50 -22.37 -3.02 15.89
CA LEU A 50 -21.56 -3.94 15.08
C LEU A 50 -21.12 -3.28 13.75
N PRO A 51 -19.89 -3.55 13.28
CA PRO A 51 -18.88 -4.39 13.92
C PRO A 51 -18.19 -3.69 15.10
N PRO A 52 -17.73 -4.44 16.13
CA PRO A 52 -17.09 -3.86 17.31
C PRO A 52 -15.73 -3.24 17.01
N GLY A 53 -15.08 -3.68 15.92
CA GLY A 53 -13.83 -3.15 15.43
C GLY A 53 -13.60 -3.59 13.99
N MET A 54 -12.75 -2.86 13.29
CA MET A 54 -12.50 -3.02 11.87
C MET A 54 -11.07 -2.62 11.52
N VAL A 55 -10.50 -3.31 10.55
CA VAL A 55 -9.23 -2.96 9.90
C VAL A 55 -9.46 -2.93 8.40
N VAL A 56 -8.90 -1.94 7.72
CA VAL A 56 -8.97 -1.78 6.27
C VAL A 56 -7.57 -1.54 5.72
N TRP A 57 -7.24 -2.30 4.68
CA TRP A 57 -6.03 -2.14 3.90
C TRP A 57 -6.39 -1.94 2.43
N ILE A 58 -5.91 -0.86 1.82
CA ILE A 58 -6.07 -0.56 0.41
C ILE A 58 -4.68 -0.55 -0.23
N ASP A 59 -4.43 -1.47 -1.16
CA ASP A 59 -3.21 -1.51 -1.98
C ASP A 59 -3.60 -1.50 -3.45
N ALA A 60 -3.46 -0.32 -4.06
CA ALA A 60 -3.68 -0.08 -5.48
C ALA A 60 -2.40 0.49 -6.10
N PRO A 61 -2.20 0.37 -7.43
CA PRO A 61 -0.94 0.78 -8.08
C PRO A 61 -0.45 2.21 -7.73
N LYS A 62 -1.39 3.13 -7.46
CA LYS A 62 -1.09 4.52 -7.13
C LYS A 62 -1.45 4.92 -5.71
N TYR A 63 -2.14 4.08 -4.95
CA TYR A 63 -2.70 4.49 -3.67
C TYR A 63 -2.55 3.43 -2.61
N ARG A 64 -2.16 3.87 -1.40
CA ARG A 64 -2.09 3.03 -0.21
C ARG A 64 -2.78 3.68 0.97
N PHE A 65 -3.55 2.88 1.69
CA PHE A 65 -4.18 3.24 2.95
C PHE A 65 -4.17 2.05 3.89
N GLU A 66 -3.95 2.33 5.16
CA GLU A 66 -4.10 1.41 6.27
C GLU A 66 -4.84 2.16 7.37
N GLY A 67 -5.90 1.55 7.90
CA GLY A 67 -6.70 2.14 8.97
C GLY A 67 -7.34 1.07 9.83
N ALA A 68 -7.53 1.40 11.10
CA ALA A 68 -8.21 0.57 12.07
C ALA A 68 -9.13 1.43 12.95
N SER A 69 -10.22 0.84 13.43
CA SER A 69 -11.11 1.48 14.39
C SER A 69 -11.78 0.45 15.30
N GLY A 70 -12.29 0.92 16.44
CA GLY A 70 -13.01 0.12 17.42
C GLY A 70 -12.11 -0.80 18.23
N LEU A 71 -12.69 -1.91 18.68
CA LEU A 71 -12.10 -2.82 19.65
C LEU A 71 -11.88 -4.22 19.05
N ALA A 72 -10.71 -4.80 19.28
CA ALA A 72 -10.41 -6.20 19.01
C ALA A 72 -11.00 -7.13 20.09
N ASN A 73 -11.15 -6.63 21.32
CA ASN A 73 -11.70 -7.38 22.43
C ASN A 73 -12.58 -6.48 23.31
N LEU A 74 -13.86 -6.87 23.42
CA LEU A 74 -14.85 -6.15 24.22
C LEU A 74 -14.69 -6.37 25.73
N ALA A 75 -14.08 -7.48 26.15
CA ALA A 75 -13.97 -7.83 27.57
C ALA A 75 -12.99 -6.93 28.33
N ASP A 76 -11.90 -6.53 27.67
CA ASP A 76 -10.82 -5.71 28.24
C ASP A 76 -10.68 -4.36 27.51
N ASN A 77 -11.58 -4.05 26.58
CA ASN A 77 -11.52 -2.86 25.72
C ASN A 77 -10.20 -2.72 24.96
N THR A 78 -9.61 -3.83 24.51
CA THR A 78 -8.41 -3.79 23.67
C THR A 78 -8.73 -3.13 22.33
N PRO A 79 -8.03 -2.04 21.95
CA PRO A 79 -8.19 -1.41 20.66
C PRO A 79 -7.91 -2.36 19.49
N MET A 80 -8.58 -2.15 18.36
CA MET A 80 -8.28 -2.89 17.14
C MET A 80 -6.87 -2.53 16.63
N PRO A 81 -5.93 -3.49 16.52
CA PRO A 81 -4.60 -3.20 16.01
C PRO A 81 -4.64 -3.02 14.47
N PRO A 82 -3.90 -2.05 13.90
CA PRO A 82 -3.80 -1.89 12.44
C PRO A 82 -3.11 -3.10 11.79
N GLU A 83 -2.07 -3.63 12.43
CA GLU A 83 -1.44 -4.88 12.05
C GLU A 83 -1.82 -6.00 13.04
N GLY A 84 -2.46 -7.06 12.56
CA GLY A 84 -2.88 -8.15 13.43
C GLY A 84 -3.42 -9.37 12.71
N ALA A 85 -3.60 -10.46 13.46
CA ALA A 85 -4.20 -11.69 12.96
C ALA A 85 -5.64 -11.81 13.48
N PHE A 86 -6.57 -12.12 12.58
CA PHE A 86 -7.94 -12.48 12.93
C PHE A 86 -8.44 -13.63 12.05
N ARG A 87 -9.49 -14.31 12.51
CA ARG A 87 -10.08 -15.44 11.77
C ARG A 87 -10.84 -14.93 10.55
N ILE A 88 -10.27 -15.15 9.37
CA ILE A 88 -10.83 -14.69 8.08
C ILE A 88 -12.01 -15.54 7.54
N GLY A 89 -12.45 -16.56 8.29
CA GLY A 89 -13.62 -17.37 7.95
C GLY A 89 -13.55 -18.02 6.56
N SER A 90 -14.60 -17.82 5.74
CA SER A 90 -14.69 -18.44 4.41
C SER A 90 -13.64 -17.95 3.41
N ILE A 91 -12.93 -16.84 3.67
CA ILE A 91 -11.82 -16.40 2.80
C ILE A 91 -10.73 -17.48 2.72
N THR A 92 -10.55 -18.30 3.75
CA THR A 92 -9.64 -19.46 3.74
C THR A 92 -9.86 -20.40 2.55
N LYS A 93 -11.07 -20.46 1.98
CA LYS A 93 -11.34 -21.28 0.78
C LYS A 93 -10.52 -20.86 -0.43
N MET A 94 -10.20 -19.57 -0.58
CA MET A 94 -9.35 -19.10 -1.68
C MET A 94 -7.94 -19.69 -1.57
N PHE A 95 -7.42 -19.80 -0.35
CA PHE A 95 -6.13 -20.45 -0.10
C PHE A 95 -6.19 -21.94 -0.37
N THR A 96 -7.27 -22.62 0.02
CA THR A 96 -7.48 -24.03 -0.33
C THR A 96 -7.49 -24.21 -1.84
N ALA A 97 -8.27 -23.42 -2.58
CA ALA A 97 -8.39 -23.49 -4.04
C ALA A 97 -7.07 -23.20 -4.77
N ALA A 98 -6.13 -22.48 -4.16
CA ALA A 98 -4.81 -22.24 -4.75
C ALA A 98 -3.88 -23.47 -4.67
N VAL A 99 -4.15 -24.39 -3.75
CA VAL A 99 -3.25 -25.52 -3.43
C VAL A 99 -3.79 -26.87 -3.94
N ILE A 100 -5.11 -27.03 -4.07
CA ILE A 100 -5.76 -28.26 -4.59
C ILE A 100 -6.17 -28.10 -6.05
#